data_AF-E4UQ40-F1
#
_entry.id   AF-E4UQ40-F1
#
_cell.length_a   1.000
_cell.length_b   1.000
_cell.length_c   1.000
_cell.angle_alpha   90.00
_cell.angle_beta   90.00
_cell.angle_gamma   90.00
#
_symmetry.space_group_name_H-M   'P 1'
#
loop_
_entity.id
_entity.type
_entity.pdbx_description
1 polymer ?
#
loop_
_entity_poly.entity_id
_entity_poly.type
_entity_poly.pdbx_seq_one_letter_code
_entity_poly.pdbx_strand_id
1 'polypeptide(L)'
;MNYHRIVGRKLQSLLSAREPPISILQAPTARPFSYQRCLYDQKPHLQDGENKERKSDGDGAMSRRLAEMTEEAMTQGGSSARNNLQQETGFSEELKQRLQERIAETTFKNENAAAIAYANLPQSAGKATRDIAGAMPWTGNESIHDATLRMLNDASKPMRVPFRPPQPGGPVPTAPKPKRSLSSGERLAAARERTTEYTLKQDSSISKKERELFRKELQDRFGPGIHSFPVSIQGLSSLANERIEDAMARGQFNNIPRGKGKNTKRDPTADSPYIDTTEFVMNRILQKQEATPEWIQKQHSMQSEVKQFRSQLRENWRNHAVLMIRAQGGTLEEQVRRARGYATAESKHNKLLQSRVQLASSDDDTNTASPATAEILEDVPCLRDPQYMATEREYHELKIKRLNESIRSYNLQAPQVSQRPYLNLQRELDSCYADIAINLPEEIRERANRGSTNPGSFSGHQTRLGGFSSSSGSTHEARIYDEDSSKGYGFKQMWRDLWN
;
A
#
# COMPACT_ATOMS: atom_id res chain seq x y z
N MET A 1 63.28 3.55 27.74
CA MET A 1 63.04 4.77 28.53
C MET A 1 61.60 4.68 29.05
N ASN A 2 61.38 3.92 30.12
CA ASN A 2 61.37 4.36 31.54
C ASN A 2 60.10 5.15 31.90
N TYR A 3 59.09 4.46 32.46
CA TYR A 3 58.56 4.57 33.83
C TYR A 3 57.71 5.84 34.06
N HIS A 4 56.44 5.76 34.50
CA HIS A 4 56.12 5.44 35.89
C HIS A 4 54.70 4.86 36.11
N ARG A 5 54.71 3.94 37.09
CA ARG A 5 53.61 3.27 37.78
C ARG A 5 53.66 3.75 39.25
N ILE A 6 52.53 4.08 39.86
CA ILE A 6 52.32 4.32 41.31
C ILE A 6 50.86 3.89 41.56
N VAL A 7 50.41 2.87 42.32
CA VAL A 7 50.73 2.20 43.60
C VAL A 7 50.46 3.03 44.87
N GLY A 8 49.44 2.63 45.63
CA GLY A 8 49.22 3.00 47.04
C GLY A 8 47.76 2.82 47.46
N ARG A 9 47.32 1.64 47.89
CA ARG A 9 47.33 1.07 49.27
C ARG A 9 46.07 1.37 50.10
N LYS A 10 45.36 0.27 50.40
CA LYS A 10 44.50 -0.05 51.56
C LYS A 10 44.67 0.82 52.81
N LEU A 11 43.53 1.16 53.41
CA LEU A 11 43.32 1.09 54.87
C LEU A 11 42.07 0.27 55.17
N GLN A 12 42.20 -0.58 56.19
CA GLN A 12 41.18 -1.45 56.78
C GLN A 12 40.53 -0.78 57.99
N SER A 13 39.45 -1.42 58.46
CA SER A 13 38.82 -1.40 59.79
C SER A 13 37.68 -0.39 59.98
N LEU A 14 36.57 -0.66 60.68
CA LEU A 14 35.97 -1.83 61.38
C LEU A 14 34.54 -1.40 61.80
N LEU A 15 33.73 -2.33 62.33
CA LEU A 15 32.33 -2.23 62.86
C LEU A 15 31.28 -2.76 61.86
N SER A 16 30.86 -4.02 61.86
CA SER A 16 30.22 -4.85 62.91
C SER A 16 28.83 -4.37 63.32
N ALA A 17 27.80 -4.88 62.62
CA ALA A 17 26.54 -5.28 63.24
C ALA A 17 25.97 -6.47 62.47
N ARG A 18 25.70 -7.53 63.23
CA ARG A 18 25.33 -8.89 62.82
C ARG A 18 23.88 -9.09 63.24
N GLU A 19 22.98 -9.33 62.30
CA GLU A 19 21.65 -9.89 62.59
C GLU A 19 21.36 -11.08 61.66
N PRO A 20 20.61 -12.09 62.14
CA PRO A 20 20.71 -13.48 61.70
C PRO A 20 19.84 -13.85 60.47
N PRO A 21 20.18 -14.95 59.76
CA PRO A 21 19.46 -15.37 58.56
C PRO A 21 18.14 -16.07 58.93
N ILE A 22 17.02 -15.52 58.46
CA ILE A 22 15.71 -16.16 58.54
C ILE A 22 15.61 -17.19 57.40
N SER A 23 15.67 -18.45 57.82
CA SER A 23 14.95 -19.62 57.34
C SER A 23 14.35 -19.58 55.92
N ILE A 24 15.04 -20.33 55.07
CA ILE A 24 14.56 -21.09 53.90
C ILE A 24 13.04 -21.31 53.94
N LEU A 25 12.31 -20.58 53.10
CA LEU A 25 10.97 -20.98 52.67
C LEU A 25 11.10 -21.80 51.40
N GLN A 26 10.67 -23.06 51.52
CA GLN A 26 10.54 -24.04 50.45
C GLN A 26 9.88 -23.42 49.22
N ALA A 27 10.59 -23.55 48.09
CA ALA A 27 9.98 -23.46 46.77
C ALA A 27 8.75 -24.39 46.72
N PRO A 28 7.60 -23.95 46.16
CA PRO A 28 6.53 -24.89 45.86
C PRO A 28 7.08 -25.88 44.83
N THR A 29 7.24 -27.12 45.27
CA THR A 29 7.60 -28.26 44.43
C THR A 29 6.71 -28.27 43.20
N ALA A 30 7.33 -28.15 42.02
CA ALA A 30 6.70 -28.42 40.75
C ALA A 30 6.00 -29.79 40.86
N ARG A 31 4.67 -29.79 40.78
CA ARG A 31 3.93 -31.03 40.60
C ARG A 31 4.37 -31.62 39.26
N PRO A 32 4.77 -32.89 39.19
CA PRO A 32 5.05 -33.52 37.90
C PRO A 32 3.76 -33.44 37.07
N PHE A 33 3.91 -32.94 35.85
CA PHE A 33 2.86 -32.95 34.82
C PHE A 33 2.59 -34.42 34.49
N SER A 34 1.69 -35.06 35.23
CA SER A 34 1.21 -36.39 34.90
C SER A 34 0.32 -36.27 33.68
N TYR A 35 0.69 -36.96 32.60
CA TYR A 35 -0.26 -37.32 31.55
C TYR A 35 -1.24 -38.34 32.16
N GLN A 36 -2.21 -37.86 32.93
CA GLN A 36 -3.45 -38.60 33.07
C GLN A 36 -4.18 -38.47 31.74
N ARG A 37 -4.14 -39.58 31.00
CA ARG A 37 -5.05 -39.88 29.90
C ARG A 37 -6.44 -39.49 30.38
N CYS A 38 -7.00 -38.43 29.78
CA CYS A 38 -8.42 -38.13 29.91
C CYS A 38 -9.14 -39.32 29.27
N LEU A 39 -9.43 -40.34 30.08
CA LEU A 39 -10.55 -41.21 29.82
C LEU A 39 -11.74 -40.27 29.66
N TYR A 40 -12.50 -40.46 28.60
CA TYR A 40 -13.79 -39.81 28.44
C TYR A 40 -14.57 -40.04 29.72
N ASP A 41 -14.58 -39.03 30.58
CA ASP A 41 -15.39 -39.02 31.77
C ASP A 41 -16.82 -38.98 31.25
N GLN A 42 -17.51 -40.10 31.44
CA GLN A 42 -18.93 -40.18 31.26
C GLN A 42 -19.50 -39.06 32.10
N LYS A 43 -20.26 -38.16 31.45
CA LYS A 43 -20.98 -37.10 32.14
C LYS A 43 -21.61 -37.71 33.41
N PRO A 44 -21.45 -37.10 34.60
CA PRO A 44 -22.24 -37.52 35.73
C PRO A 44 -23.70 -37.40 35.33
N HIS A 45 -24.45 -38.48 35.51
CA HIS A 45 -25.89 -38.42 35.43
C HIS A 45 -26.33 -37.49 36.56
N LEU A 46 -26.67 -36.25 36.22
CA LEU A 46 -27.54 -35.49 37.09
C LEU A 46 -28.89 -36.20 37.00
N GLN A 47 -29.20 -36.93 38.06
CA GLN A 47 -30.58 -37.17 38.47
C GLN A 47 -31.21 -35.79 38.68
N ASP A 48 -31.67 -35.18 37.59
CA ASP A 48 -32.80 -34.29 37.68
C ASP A 48 -33.96 -35.18 38.14
N GLY A 49 -34.32 -34.99 39.42
CA GLY A 49 -35.49 -35.58 40.01
C GLY A 49 -36.67 -35.39 39.08
N GLU A 50 -37.36 -36.49 38.84
CA GLU A 50 -38.56 -36.57 38.06
C GLU A 50 -39.55 -35.46 38.45
N ASN A 51 -39.77 -34.54 37.52
CA ASN A 51 -41.12 -34.11 37.17
C ASN A 51 -41.20 -34.05 35.65
N LYS A 52 -41.11 -35.24 35.05
CA LYS A 52 -41.76 -35.49 33.77
C LYS A 52 -43.26 -35.42 34.07
N GLU A 53 -43.83 -34.23 34.01
CA GLU A 53 -45.28 -34.11 33.85
C GLU A 53 -45.65 -35.05 32.70
N ARG A 54 -46.54 -36.00 32.98
CA ARG A 54 -47.21 -36.79 31.97
C ARG A 54 -48.01 -35.80 31.12
N LYS A 55 -47.38 -35.25 30.08
CA LYS A 55 -48.06 -34.45 29.07
C LYS A 55 -49.02 -35.38 28.34
N SER A 56 -50.28 -34.98 28.29
CA SER A 56 -51.41 -35.71 27.74
C SER A 56 -51.06 -36.40 26.41
N ASP A 57 -51.39 -37.68 26.32
CA ASP A 57 -51.18 -38.56 25.16
C ASP A 57 -52.09 -38.21 23.94
N GLY A 58 -52.58 -36.97 23.84
CA GLY A 58 -53.57 -36.54 22.83
C GLY A 58 -53.00 -35.74 21.65
N ASP A 59 -51.81 -35.15 21.77
CA ASP A 59 -51.28 -34.25 20.73
C ASP A 59 -50.30 -34.95 19.78
N GLY A 60 -50.73 -35.12 18.52
CA GLY A 60 -49.93 -35.69 17.45
C GLY A 60 -48.64 -34.91 17.16
N ALA A 61 -47.63 -35.57 16.57
CA ALA A 61 -46.33 -34.95 16.29
C ALA A 61 -46.40 -33.65 15.46
N MET A 62 -47.42 -33.52 14.59
CA MET A 62 -47.68 -32.31 13.81
C MET A 62 -48.25 -31.17 14.65
N SER A 63 -49.14 -31.42 15.62
CA SER A 63 -49.66 -30.36 16.49
C SER A 63 -48.57 -29.85 17.43
N ARG A 64 -47.69 -30.74 17.92
CA ARG A 64 -46.50 -30.36 18.70
C ARG A 64 -45.54 -29.49 17.90
N ARG A 65 -45.28 -29.85 16.63
CA ARG A 65 -44.41 -29.05 15.75
C ARG A 65 -45.04 -27.71 15.38
N LEU A 66 -46.35 -27.66 15.16
CA LEU A 66 -47.05 -26.39 14.92
C LEU A 66 -47.03 -25.51 16.17
N ALA A 67 -47.23 -26.08 17.36
CA ALA A 67 -47.09 -25.37 18.63
C ALA A 67 -45.67 -24.83 18.84
N GLU A 68 -44.64 -25.64 18.56
CA GLU A 68 -43.23 -25.25 18.62
C GLU A 68 -42.90 -24.13 17.60
N MET A 69 -43.39 -24.25 16.35
CA MET A 69 -43.25 -23.21 15.33
C MET A 69 -43.94 -21.90 15.74
N THR A 70 -45.10 -21.97 16.40
CA THR A 70 -45.79 -20.77 16.93
C THR A 70 -45.04 -20.18 18.12
N GLU A 71 -44.43 -21.02 18.97
CA GLU A 71 -43.60 -20.60 20.11
C GLU A 71 -42.31 -19.92 19.65
N GLU A 72 -41.62 -20.49 18.66
CA GLU A 72 -40.44 -19.89 18.02
C GLU A 72 -40.77 -18.55 17.35
N ALA A 73 -41.90 -18.48 16.63
CA ALA A 73 -42.36 -17.22 16.04
C ALA A 73 -42.67 -16.13 17.10
N MET A 74 -43.09 -16.50 18.32
CA MET A 74 -43.34 -15.56 19.42
C MET A 74 -42.09 -15.09 20.15
N THR A 75 -41.11 -15.98 20.33
CA THR A 75 -39.84 -15.61 20.96
C THR A 75 -39.01 -14.70 20.04
N GLN A 76 -39.15 -14.87 18.72
CA GLN A 76 -38.47 -14.07 17.70
C GLN A 76 -39.29 -12.83 17.25
N GLY A 77 -40.61 -12.85 17.40
CA GLY A 77 -41.52 -11.78 17.00
C GLY A 77 -41.53 -10.57 17.96
N GLY A 78 -41.74 -9.36 17.41
CA GLY A 78 -41.83 -8.12 18.17
C GLY A 78 -43.10 -7.98 19.03
N SER A 79 -43.22 -6.87 19.77
CA SER A 79 -44.30 -6.62 20.74
C SER A 79 -45.73 -6.76 20.19
N SER A 80 -45.93 -6.55 18.88
CA SER A 80 -47.24 -6.68 18.23
C SER A 80 -47.75 -8.13 18.15
N ALA A 81 -46.84 -9.11 18.02
CA ALA A 81 -47.21 -10.53 18.02
C ALA A 81 -47.69 -11.00 19.40
N ARG A 82 -47.11 -10.45 20.48
CA ARG A 82 -47.53 -10.71 21.87
C ARG A 82 -48.92 -10.14 22.16
N ASN A 83 -49.21 -8.95 21.64
CA ASN A 83 -50.49 -8.27 21.86
C ASN A 83 -51.66 -8.90 21.08
N ASN A 84 -51.42 -9.33 19.83
CA ASN A 84 -52.45 -10.01 19.03
C ASN A 84 -52.93 -11.30 19.69
N LEU A 85 -52.03 -12.07 20.32
CA LEU A 85 -52.39 -13.32 20.97
C LEU A 85 -53.18 -13.15 22.28
N GLN A 86 -52.94 -12.06 23.02
CA GLN A 86 -53.74 -11.74 24.19
C GLN A 86 -55.19 -11.38 23.82
N GLN A 87 -55.41 -10.97 22.57
CA GLN A 87 -56.70 -10.61 21.99
C GLN A 87 -57.36 -11.76 21.21
N GLU A 88 -56.59 -12.73 20.70
CA GLU A 88 -57.12 -13.92 20.03
C GLU A 88 -57.80 -14.86 21.05
N THR A 89 -59.13 -14.92 20.99
CA THR A 89 -60.03 -15.63 21.93
C THR A 89 -60.07 -17.16 21.74
N GLY A 90 -59.07 -17.76 21.07
CA GLY A 90 -59.08 -19.17 20.65
C GLY A 90 -58.10 -20.11 21.36
N PHE A 91 -57.19 -19.60 22.20
CA PHE A 91 -56.24 -20.44 22.95
C PHE A 91 -56.82 -20.89 24.29
N SER A 92 -56.51 -22.13 24.72
CA SER A 92 -56.88 -22.57 26.06
C SER A 92 -56.19 -21.70 27.11
N GLU A 93 -56.89 -21.40 28.21
CA GLU A 93 -56.34 -20.58 29.30
C GLU A 93 -55.05 -21.18 29.88
N GLU A 94 -54.97 -22.51 29.96
CA GLU A 94 -53.79 -23.25 30.41
C GLU A 94 -52.58 -23.05 29.48
N LEU A 95 -52.80 -23.04 28.15
CA LEU A 95 -51.73 -22.78 27.18
C LEU A 95 -51.25 -21.33 27.26
N LYS A 96 -52.18 -20.38 27.46
CA LYS A 96 -51.85 -18.96 27.65
C LYS A 96 -51.00 -18.73 28.91
N GLN A 97 -51.34 -19.40 30.02
CA GLN A 97 -50.55 -19.35 31.24
C GLN A 97 -49.14 -19.94 31.03
N ARG A 98 -49.04 -21.12 30.41
CA ARG A 98 -47.74 -21.73 30.06
C ARG A 98 -46.88 -20.83 29.16
N LEU A 99 -47.49 -20.15 28.18
CA LEU A 99 -46.80 -19.21 27.31
C LEU A 99 -46.34 -17.96 28.08
N GLN A 100 -47.18 -17.43 28.98
CA GLN A 100 -46.82 -16.29 29.82
C GLN A 100 -45.67 -16.65 30.78
N GLU A 101 -45.69 -17.83 31.38
CA GLU A 101 -44.61 -18.37 32.21
C GLU A 101 -43.32 -18.52 31.41
N ARG A 102 -43.36 -19.11 30.21
CA ARG A 102 -42.20 -19.20 29.31
C ARG A 102 -41.68 -17.83 28.88
N ILE A 103 -42.56 -16.87 28.60
CA ILE A 103 -42.14 -15.49 28.30
C ILE A 103 -41.44 -14.89 29.53
N ALA A 104 -42.03 -15.03 30.72
CA ALA A 104 -41.41 -14.56 31.96
C ALA A 104 -40.07 -15.24 32.26
N GLU A 105 -39.95 -16.55 32.00
CA GLU A 105 -38.71 -17.31 32.14
C GLU A 105 -37.65 -16.84 31.14
N THR A 106 -38.03 -16.59 29.88
CA THR A 106 -37.10 -16.12 28.84
C THR A 106 -36.67 -14.68 29.09
N THR A 107 -37.57 -13.79 29.51
CA THR A 107 -37.21 -12.43 29.92
C THR A 107 -36.30 -12.46 31.14
N PHE A 108 -36.62 -13.26 32.15
CA PHE A 108 -35.78 -13.44 33.34
C PHE A 108 -34.39 -13.97 32.98
N LYS A 109 -34.30 -14.96 32.07
CA LYS A 109 -33.04 -15.50 31.57
C LYS A 109 -32.22 -14.47 30.80
N ASN A 110 -32.88 -13.60 30.03
CA ASN A 110 -32.21 -12.55 29.26
C ASN A 110 -31.71 -11.42 30.17
N GLU A 111 -32.54 -10.96 31.10
CA GLU A 111 -32.18 -9.91 32.08
C GLU A 111 -31.03 -10.36 32.99
N ASN A 112 -31.03 -11.63 33.40
CA ASN A 112 -30.05 -12.20 34.32
C ASN A 112 -29.02 -13.10 33.62
N ALA A 113 -28.80 -12.94 32.31
CA ALA A 113 -27.98 -13.85 31.51
C ALA A 113 -26.55 -14.02 32.09
N ALA A 114 -25.92 -12.94 32.54
CA ALA A 114 -24.58 -12.99 33.14
C ALA A 114 -24.59 -13.71 34.51
N ALA A 115 -25.57 -13.44 35.36
CA ALA A 115 -25.70 -14.10 36.66
C ALA A 115 -25.96 -15.60 36.52
N ILE A 116 -26.81 -15.98 35.56
CA ILE A 116 -27.09 -17.38 35.23
C ILE A 116 -25.86 -18.06 34.63
N ALA A 117 -25.12 -17.39 33.74
CA ALA A 117 -23.87 -17.91 33.20
C ALA A 117 -22.84 -18.16 34.31
N TYR A 118 -22.70 -17.23 35.25
CA TYR A 118 -21.82 -17.35 36.40
C TYR A 118 -22.23 -18.48 37.36
N ALA A 119 -23.53 -18.59 37.67
CA ALA A 119 -24.07 -19.66 38.50
C ALA A 119 -23.89 -21.06 37.88
N ASN A 120 -23.94 -21.15 36.55
CA ASN A 120 -23.75 -22.40 35.80
C ASN A 120 -22.26 -22.78 35.58
N LEU A 121 -21.31 -21.98 36.07
CA LEU A 121 -19.89 -22.32 35.91
C LEU A 121 -19.48 -23.49 36.83
N PRO A 122 -18.77 -24.50 36.30
CA PRO A 122 -18.23 -25.57 37.14
C PRO A 122 -17.13 -25.04 38.07
N GLN A 123 -16.98 -25.67 39.23
CA GLN A 123 -15.93 -25.29 40.21
C GLN A 123 -14.49 -25.49 39.66
N SER A 124 -14.33 -26.25 38.57
CA SER A 124 -13.06 -26.42 37.85
C SER A 124 -12.72 -25.26 36.89
N ALA A 125 -13.65 -24.33 36.63
CA ALA A 125 -13.42 -23.20 35.74
C ALA A 125 -12.27 -22.32 36.27
N GLY A 126 -11.34 -21.97 35.37
CA GLY A 126 -10.19 -21.12 35.69
C GLY A 126 -10.61 -19.69 36.07
N LYS A 127 -9.73 -18.98 36.77
CA LYS A 127 -9.97 -17.59 37.22
C LYS A 127 -10.42 -16.69 36.07
N ALA A 128 -9.72 -16.70 34.94
CA ALA A 128 -10.08 -15.89 33.78
C ALA A 128 -11.50 -16.18 33.25
N THR A 129 -11.92 -17.45 33.24
CA THR A 129 -13.27 -17.84 32.79
C THR A 129 -14.35 -17.32 33.75
N ARG A 130 -14.08 -17.32 35.06
CA ARG A 130 -14.98 -16.74 36.07
C ARG A 130 -15.06 -15.23 35.97
N ASP A 131 -13.91 -14.58 35.79
CA ASP A 131 -13.81 -13.13 35.66
C ASP A 131 -14.56 -12.65 34.41
N ILE A 132 -14.46 -13.37 33.28
CA ILE A 132 -15.22 -13.07 32.05
C ILE A 132 -16.73 -13.28 32.24
N ALA A 133 -17.14 -14.37 32.90
CA ALA A 133 -18.56 -14.65 33.09
C ALA A 133 -19.23 -13.66 34.07
N GLY A 134 -18.49 -13.18 35.07
CA GLY A 134 -18.96 -12.18 36.03
C GLY A 134 -18.74 -10.73 35.57
N ALA A 135 -18.09 -10.52 34.41
CA ALA A 135 -17.86 -9.18 33.89
C ALA A 135 -19.19 -8.52 33.49
N MET A 136 -19.28 -7.21 33.73
CA MET A 136 -20.40 -6.42 33.24
C MET A 136 -20.41 -6.44 31.70
N PRO A 137 -21.58 -6.54 31.06
CA PRO A 137 -21.66 -6.44 29.60
C PRO A 137 -21.17 -5.07 29.14
N TRP A 138 -20.52 -5.03 27.98
CA TRP A 138 -20.00 -3.79 27.41
C TRP A 138 -21.14 -2.83 27.05
N THR A 139 -21.17 -1.64 27.66
CA THR A 139 -22.20 -0.61 27.44
C THR A 139 -21.77 0.51 26.50
N GLY A 140 -20.62 0.36 25.83
CA GLY A 140 -20.02 1.38 24.95
C GLY A 140 -18.90 2.18 25.61
N ASN A 141 -18.94 2.33 26.94
CA ASN A 141 -17.89 2.97 27.74
C ASN A 141 -17.23 1.91 28.63
N GLU A 142 -15.90 1.96 28.75
CA GLU A 142 -15.17 1.10 29.67
C GLU A 142 -15.39 1.52 31.13
N SER A 143 -15.43 0.54 32.04
CA SER A 143 -15.43 0.80 33.48
C SER A 143 -14.05 1.28 33.93
N ILE A 144 -13.99 2.15 34.93
CA ILE A 144 -12.72 2.63 35.54
C ILE A 144 -11.86 1.44 36.00
N HIS A 145 -12.49 0.38 36.51
CA HIS A 145 -11.79 -0.83 36.95
C HIS A 145 -11.13 -1.58 35.80
N ASP A 146 -11.78 -1.64 34.64
CA ASP A 146 -11.25 -2.32 33.45
C ASP A 146 -10.16 -1.47 32.79
N ALA A 147 -10.36 -0.15 32.71
CA ALA A 147 -9.37 0.81 32.23
C ALA A 147 -8.08 0.74 33.08
N THR A 148 -8.20 0.73 34.41
CA THR A 148 -7.05 0.59 35.31
C THR A 148 -6.39 -0.78 35.21
N LEU A 149 -7.16 -1.87 35.09
CA LEU A 149 -6.61 -3.23 34.89
C LEU A 149 -5.83 -3.32 33.58
N ARG A 150 -6.35 -2.71 32.50
CA ARG A 150 -5.64 -2.58 31.23
C ARG A 150 -4.33 -1.81 31.39
N MET A 151 -4.35 -0.65 32.05
CA MET A 151 -3.13 0.12 32.32
C MET A 151 -2.09 -0.67 33.11
N LEU A 152 -2.53 -1.50 34.08
CA LEU A 152 -1.64 -2.36 34.86
C LEU A 152 -1.08 -3.54 34.04
N ASN A 153 -1.90 -4.14 33.18
CA ASN A 153 -1.45 -5.19 32.24
C ASN A 153 -0.47 -4.62 31.21
N ASP A 154 -0.72 -3.42 30.69
CA ASP A 154 0.15 -2.75 29.73
C ASP A 154 1.47 -2.29 30.40
N ALA A 155 1.43 -1.89 31.67
CA ALA A 155 2.63 -1.57 32.46
C ALA A 155 3.51 -2.81 32.69
N SER A 156 2.90 -3.98 32.86
CA SER A 156 3.60 -5.25 33.08
C SER A 156 3.83 -5.99 31.76
N LYS A 157 4.91 -5.63 31.05
CA LYS A 157 5.34 -6.38 29.86
C LYS A 157 5.57 -7.85 30.22
N PRO A 158 4.91 -8.82 29.56
CA PRO A 158 5.17 -10.23 29.84
C PRO A 158 6.64 -10.54 29.58
N MET A 159 7.24 -11.41 30.41
CA MET A 159 8.62 -11.83 30.18
C MET A 159 8.78 -12.33 28.74
N ARG A 160 9.79 -11.78 28.05
CA ARG A 160 10.10 -12.16 26.67
C ARG A 160 10.59 -13.61 26.67
N VAL A 161 9.67 -14.55 26.52
CA VAL A 161 10.02 -15.94 26.25
C VAL A 161 10.77 -15.97 24.91
N PRO A 162 11.92 -16.68 24.81
CA PRO A 162 12.58 -16.83 23.54
C PRO A 162 11.58 -17.40 22.55
N PHE A 163 11.37 -16.69 21.44
CA PHE A 163 10.52 -17.17 20.35
C PHE A 163 11.05 -18.53 19.93
N ARG A 164 10.29 -19.59 20.23
CA ARG A 164 10.58 -20.94 19.78
C ARG A 164 9.82 -21.11 18.46
N PRO A 165 10.45 -20.87 17.30
CA PRO A 165 9.81 -21.15 16.03
C PRO A 165 9.34 -22.60 16.04
N PRO A 166 8.14 -22.90 15.50
CA PRO A 166 7.73 -24.28 15.31
C PRO A 166 8.80 -24.97 14.47
N GLN A 167 9.56 -25.88 15.08
CA GLN A 167 10.65 -26.58 14.41
C GLN A 167 10.05 -27.37 13.23
N PRO A 168 10.39 -27.01 11.97
CA PRO A 168 9.97 -27.78 10.80
C PRO A 168 10.85 -29.03 10.75
N GLY A 169 10.48 -30.06 11.52
CA GLY A 169 11.28 -31.27 11.66
C GLY A 169 11.00 -32.10 12.91
N GLY A 170 10.21 -31.57 13.88
CA GLY A 170 9.62 -32.42 14.90
C GLY A 170 8.66 -33.43 14.27
N PRO A 171 8.52 -34.66 14.80
CA PRO A 171 7.56 -35.63 14.28
C PRO A 171 6.18 -34.97 14.26
N VAL A 172 5.67 -34.74 13.05
CA VAL A 172 4.31 -34.25 12.85
C VAL A 172 3.41 -35.28 13.54
N PRO A 173 2.54 -34.90 14.49
CA PRO A 173 1.62 -35.84 15.09
C PRO A 173 0.76 -36.41 13.96
N THR A 174 1.01 -37.67 13.59
CA THR A 174 0.21 -38.42 12.61
C THR A 174 -1.18 -38.77 13.18
N ALA A 175 -1.44 -38.38 14.44
CA ALA A 175 -2.75 -38.45 15.03
C ALA A 175 -3.69 -37.46 14.31
N PRO A 176 -4.81 -37.93 13.74
CA PRO A 176 -5.81 -37.04 13.16
C PRO A 176 -6.26 -36.05 14.24
N LYS A 177 -6.13 -34.75 13.97
CA LYS A 177 -6.62 -33.72 14.89
C LYS A 177 -8.11 -33.98 15.16
N PRO A 178 -8.57 -33.87 16.42
CA PRO A 178 -9.98 -34.05 16.73
C PRO A 178 -10.80 -33.07 15.87
N LYS A 179 -11.83 -33.58 15.20
CA LYS A 179 -12.70 -32.75 14.36
C LYS A 179 -13.28 -31.64 15.26
N ARG A 180 -13.16 -30.39 14.81
CA ARG A 180 -13.81 -29.25 15.48
C ARG A 180 -15.29 -29.58 15.62
N SER A 181 -15.87 -29.40 16.81
CA SER A 181 -17.30 -29.57 17.02
C SER A 181 -18.02 -28.45 16.26
N LEU A 182 -18.49 -28.75 15.05
CA LEU A 182 -19.24 -27.80 14.23
C LEU A 182 -20.52 -27.42 14.98
N SER A 183 -20.82 -26.11 15.00
CA SER A 183 -22.07 -25.57 15.53
C SER A 183 -23.27 -26.12 14.77
N SER A 184 -24.44 -26.16 15.42
CA SER A 184 -25.69 -26.63 14.78
C SER A 184 -25.96 -25.94 13.44
N GLY A 185 -25.75 -24.62 13.38
CA GLY A 185 -25.93 -23.85 12.15
C GLY A 185 -24.95 -24.23 11.03
N GLU A 186 -23.69 -24.50 11.37
CA GLU A 186 -22.65 -24.88 10.41
C GLU A 186 -22.90 -26.29 9.85
N ARG A 187 -23.46 -27.20 10.65
CA ARG A 187 -23.89 -28.52 10.18
C ARG A 187 -25.04 -28.43 9.19
N LEU A 188 -26.02 -27.56 9.44
CA LEU A 188 -27.16 -27.34 8.56
C LEU A 188 -26.74 -26.68 7.24
N ALA A 189 -25.86 -25.68 7.28
CA ALA A 189 -25.29 -25.05 6.08
C ALA A 189 -24.55 -26.09 5.23
N ALA A 190 -23.65 -26.86 5.85
CA ALA A 190 -22.90 -27.91 5.15
C ALA A 190 -23.80 -29.07 4.66
N ALA A 191 -24.94 -29.33 5.31
CA ALA A 191 -25.92 -30.30 4.83
C ALA A 191 -26.65 -29.78 3.59
N ARG A 192 -27.10 -28.52 3.60
CA ARG A 192 -27.72 -27.87 2.43
C ARG A 192 -26.77 -27.85 1.24
N GLU A 193 -25.53 -27.43 1.43
CA GLU A 193 -24.50 -27.42 0.37
C GLU A 193 -24.31 -28.83 -0.23
N ARG A 194 -24.16 -29.86 0.60
CA ARG A 194 -24.04 -31.25 0.11
C ARG A 194 -25.28 -31.73 -0.65
N THR A 195 -26.49 -31.33 -0.24
CA THR A 195 -27.70 -31.65 -0.98
C THR A 195 -27.73 -30.95 -2.34
N THR A 196 -27.32 -29.68 -2.42
CA THR A 196 -27.24 -28.95 -3.69
C THR A 196 -26.18 -29.52 -4.63
N GLU A 197 -25.03 -29.95 -4.09
CA GLU A 197 -24.01 -30.63 -4.89
C GLU A 197 -24.49 -31.97 -5.43
N TYR A 198 -25.26 -32.72 -4.65
CA TYR A 198 -25.79 -34.03 -5.05
C TYR A 198 -26.86 -33.89 -6.13
N THR A 199 -27.77 -32.92 -6.03
CA THR A 199 -28.76 -32.64 -7.07
C THR A 199 -28.08 -32.26 -8.38
N LEU A 200 -27.10 -31.35 -8.33
CA LEU A 200 -26.30 -30.99 -9.51
C LEU A 200 -25.54 -32.21 -10.06
N LYS A 201 -25.01 -33.10 -9.20
CA LYS A 201 -24.32 -34.34 -9.61
C LYS A 201 -25.26 -35.37 -10.26
N GLN A 202 -26.53 -35.37 -9.90
CA GLN A 202 -27.52 -36.31 -10.41
C GLN A 202 -28.15 -35.88 -11.75
N ASP A 203 -27.97 -34.62 -12.16
CA ASP A 203 -28.33 -34.17 -13.51
C ASP A 203 -27.56 -34.98 -14.57
N SER A 204 -28.25 -35.92 -15.21
CA SER A 204 -27.72 -36.85 -16.22
C SER A 204 -27.70 -36.27 -17.64
N SER A 205 -28.16 -35.03 -17.80
CA SER A 205 -28.21 -34.30 -19.08
C SER A 205 -26.83 -33.86 -19.58
N ILE A 206 -25.81 -33.87 -18.73
CA ILE A 206 -24.47 -33.37 -19.02
C ILE A 206 -23.50 -34.55 -19.13
N SER A 207 -22.87 -34.74 -20.30
CA SER A 207 -21.91 -35.83 -20.51
C SER A 207 -20.74 -35.74 -19.52
N LYS A 208 -20.24 -36.89 -19.02
CA LYS A 208 -19.12 -36.91 -18.04
C LYS A 208 -17.90 -36.14 -18.53
N LYS A 209 -17.61 -36.20 -19.83
CA LYS A 209 -16.49 -35.49 -20.46
C LYS A 209 -16.73 -33.98 -20.53
N GLU A 210 -17.93 -33.56 -20.91
CA GLU A 210 -18.32 -32.13 -20.93
C GLU A 210 -18.33 -31.54 -19.53
N ARG A 211 -18.73 -32.34 -18.54
CA ARG A 211 -18.73 -31.96 -17.12
C ARG A 211 -17.33 -31.79 -16.55
N GLU A 212 -16.38 -32.61 -16.98
CA GLU A 212 -14.96 -32.48 -16.61
C GLU A 212 -14.30 -31.29 -17.30
N LEU A 213 -14.61 -31.05 -18.57
CA LEU A 213 -14.13 -29.86 -19.30
C LEU A 213 -14.71 -28.58 -18.71
N PHE A 214 -16.01 -28.56 -18.38
CA PHE A 214 -16.65 -27.42 -17.73
C PHE A 214 -16.12 -27.18 -16.32
N ARG A 215 -15.84 -28.25 -15.55
CA ARG A 215 -15.16 -28.15 -14.26
C ARG A 215 -13.74 -27.60 -14.42
N LYS A 216 -13.03 -28.03 -15.46
CA LYS A 216 -11.69 -27.53 -15.77
C LYS A 216 -11.73 -26.06 -16.20
N GLU A 217 -12.69 -25.67 -17.02
CA GLU A 217 -12.90 -24.27 -17.43
C GLU A 217 -13.28 -23.37 -16.24
N LEU A 218 -14.15 -23.84 -15.35
CA LEU A 218 -14.48 -23.13 -14.11
C LEU A 218 -13.29 -23.07 -13.15
N GLN A 219 -12.48 -24.13 -13.09
CA GLN A 219 -11.25 -24.16 -12.29
C GLN A 219 -10.16 -23.29 -12.89
N ASP A 220 -10.11 -23.13 -14.21
CA ASP A 220 -9.18 -22.22 -14.87
C ASP A 220 -9.64 -20.77 -14.65
N ARG A 221 -10.94 -20.48 -14.76
CA ARG A 221 -11.48 -19.10 -14.66
C ARG A 221 -11.66 -18.61 -13.22
N PHE A 222 -12.04 -19.50 -12.30
CA PHE A 222 -12.33 -19.18 -10.90
C PHE A 222 -11.46 -19.96 -9.92
N GLY A 223 -10.45 -20.66 -10.42
CA GLY A 223 -9.47 -21.32 -9.58
C GLY A 223 -8.75 -20.30 -8.69
N PRO A 224 -8.28 -20.74 -7.52
CA PRO A 224 -7.45 -19.92 -6.63
C PRO A 224 -6.15 -19.38 -7.25
N GLY A 225 -5.86 -19.63 -8.53
CA GLY A 225 -4.65 -19.21 -9.24
C GLY A 225 -4.77 -17.93 -10.09
N ILE A 226 -5.98 -17.48 -10.49
CA ILE A 226 -6.12 -16.32 -11.40
C ILE A 226 -6.51 -15.02 -10.69
N HIS A 227 -7.25 -15.09 -9.57
CA HIS A 227 -7.67 -13.90 -8.82
C HIS A 227 -7.12 -13.80 -7.40
N SER A 228 -6.34 -14.78 -6.96
CA SER A 228 -5.65 -14.71 -5.68
C SER A 228 -4.16 -14.56 -5.95
N PHE A 229 -3.63 -13.35 -5.77
CA PHE A 229 -2.25 -13.25 -5.34
C PHE A 229 -2.12 -14.15 -4.11
N PRO A 230 -1.32 -15.23 -4.13
CA PRO A 230 -1.27 -16.16 -3.02
C PRO A 230 -0.68 -15.44 -1.80
N VAL A 231 -1.54 -15.02 -0.89
CA VAL A 231 -1.17 -14.38 0.39
C VAL A 231 -0.45 -15.38 1.32
N SER A 232 -0.46 -16.69 1.00
CA SER A 232 0.20 -17.74 1.77
C SER A 232 1.38 -18.40 1.02
N ILE A 233 2.43 -18.76 1.77
CA ILE A 233 3.63 -19.46 1.28
C ILE A 233 3.28 -20.78 0.58
N GLN A 234 2.25 -21.49 1.05
CA GLN A 234 1.75 -22.72 0.43
C GLN A 234 1.00 -22.47 -0.89
N GLY A 235 0.33 -21.32 -1.04
CA GLY A 235 -0.25 -20.91 -2.31
C GLY A 235 0.82 -20.61 -3.36
N LEU A 236 1.90 -19.92 -2.96
CA LEU A 236 3.06 -19.68 -3.81
C LEU A 236 3.74 -20.98 -4.25
N SER A 237 3.89 -21.96 -3.35
CA SER A 237 4.48 -23.26 -3.71
C SER A 237 3.62 -24.03 -4.70
N SER A 238 2.29 -23.98 -4.56
CA SER A 238 1.39 -24.65 -5.51
C SER A 238 1.47 -24.00 -6.91
N LEU A 239 1.46 -22.67 -6.97
CA LEU A 239 1.60 -21.93 -8.24
C LEU A 239 2.98 -22.13 -8.88
N ALA A 240 4.04 -22.19 -8.05
CA ALA A 240 5.37 -22.50 -8.52
C ALA A 240 5.44 -23.92 -9.10
N ASN A 241 4.88 -24.92 -8.41
CA ASN A 241 4.83 -26.29 -8.90
C ASN A 241 4.05 -26.41 -10.20
N GLU A 242 2.90 -25.77 -10.32
CA GLU A 242 2.12 -25.73 -11.56
C GLU A 242 2.93 -25.14 -12.71
N ARG A 243 3.56 -23.97 -12.50
CA ARG A 243 4.42 -23.34 -13.52
C ARG A 243 5.63 -24.21 -13.88
N ILE A 244 6.18 -24.97 -12.93
CA ILE A 244 7.28 -25.90 -13.17
C ILE A 244 6.78 -27.06 -14.05
N GLU A 245 5.63 -27.65 -13.75
CA GLU A 245 5.00 -28.71 -14.55
C GLU A 245 4.68 -28.24 -15.98
N ASP A 246 4.15 -27.04 -16.10
CA ASP A 246 3.82 -26.40 -17.37
C ASP A 246 5.07 -26.12 -18.23
N ALA A 247 6.18 -25.73 -17.61
CA ALA A 247 7.46 -25.53 -18.29
C ALA A 247 8.18 -26.86 -18.60
N MET A 248 7.97 -27.91 -17.79
CA MET A 248 8.40 -29.28 -18.10
C MET A 248 7.64 -29.84 -19.31
N ALA A 249 6.32 -29.65 -19.36
CA ALA A 249 5.49 -30.06 -20.49
C ALA A 249 5.89 -29.38 -21.81
N ARG A 250 6.30 -28.11 -21.75
CA ARG A 250 6.87 -27.36 -22.88
C ARG A 250 8.31 -27.77 -23.25
N GLY A 251 8.93 -28.69 -22.50
CA GLY A 251 10.29 -29.16 -22.74
C GLY A 251 11.39 -28.13 -22.47
N GLN A 252 11.08 -27.03 -21.76
CA GLN A 252 12.04 -25.94 -21.50
C GLN A 252 13.22 -26.39 -20.61
N PHE A 253 13.04 -27.44 -19.81
CA PHE A 253 14.07 -28.02 -18.95
C PHE A 253 15.01 -29.02 -19.65
N ASN A 254 14.76 -29.36 -20.92
CA ASN A 254 15.57 -30.36 -21.61
C ASN A 254 16.95 -29.81 -22.03
N ASN A 255 17.02 -28.53 -22.42
CA ASN A 255 18.24 -27.89 -22.95
C ASN A 255 18.86 -26.83 -22.02
N ILE A 256 18.56 -26.86 -20.72
CA ILE A 256 19.24 -25.97 -19.78
C ILE A 256 20.65 -26.49 -19.50
N PRO A 257 21.69 -25.64 -19.61
CA PRO A 257 23.06 -26.06 -19.33
C PRO A 257 23.19 -26.37 -17.82
N ARG A 258 23.35 -27.66 -17.47
CA ARG A 258 23.45 -28.13 -16.09
C ARG A 258 24.86 -27.89 -15.53
N GLY A 259 24.95 -27.53 -14.25
CA GLY A 259 26.23 -27.31 -13.54
C GLY A 259 26.12 -26.26 -12.44
N LYS A 260 27.00 -26.34 -11.43
CA LYS A 260 27.10 -25.32 -10.36
C LYS A 260 27.45 -23.96 -11.00
N GLY A 261 26.69 -22.91 -10.68
CA GLY A 261 26.92 -21.54 -11.19
C GLY A 261 26.38 -21.26 -12.60
N LYS A 262 25.85 -22.25 -13.33
CA LYS A 262 25.09 -22.00 -14.57
C LYS A 262 23.67 -21.60 -14.21
N ASN A 263 23.18 -20.52 -14.83
CA ASN A 263 21.87 -19.87 -14.55
C ASN A 263 21.70 -19.26 -13.15
N THR A 264 22.75 -19.25 -12.33
CA THR A 264 22.76 -18.59 -11.02
C THR A 264 23.95 -17.62 -10.97
N LYS A 265 23.71 -16.35 -11.30
CA LYS A 265 24.71 -15.31 -11.06
C LYS A 265 24.76 -15.08 -9.55
N ARG A 266 25.87 -15.45 -8.91
CA ARG A 266 26.15 -15.06 -7.52
C ARG A 266 26.51 -13.58 -7.56
N ASP A 267 25.85 -12.79 -6.73
CA ASP A 267 26.13 -11.36 -6.66
C ASP A 267 27.55 -11.19 -6.09
N PRO A 268 28.44 -10.44 -6.76
CA PRO A 268 29.84 -10.28 -6.30
C PRO A 268 29.95 -9.66 -4.91
N THR A 269 28.94 -8.86 -4.53
CA THR A 269 28.84 -8.20 -3.22
C THR A 269 28.39 -9.11 -2.08
N ALA A 270 27.90 -10.33 -2.39
CA ALA A 270 27.45 -11.29 -1.37
C ALA A 270 28.58 -11.75 -0.45
N ASP A 271 29.82 -11.75 -0.94
CA ASP A 271 31.01 -12.19 -0.21
C ASP A 271 31.82 -11.00 0.34
N SER A 272 31.27 -9.78 0.28
CA SER A 272 31.96 -8.60 0.80
C SER A 272 31.98 -8.60 2.34
N PRO A 273 33.16 -8.47 2.99
CA PRO A 273 33.26 -8.47 4.46
C PRO A 273 32.64 -7.23 5.13
N TYR A 274 32.34 -6.21 4.33
CA TYR A 274 31.89 -4.90 4.80
C TYR A 274 30.36 -4.75 4.79
N ILE A 275 29.62 -5.72 4.24
CA ILE A 275 28.16 -5.71 4.16
C ILE A 275 27.65 -6.91 4.95
N ASP A 276 26.79 -6.68 5.92
CA ASP A 276 26.19 -7.79 6.67
C ASP A 276 25.24 -8.59 5.75
N THR A 277 25.14 -9.90 6.00
CA THR A 277 24.23 -10.83 5.31
C THR A 277 22.78 -10.31 5.31
N THR A 278 22.35 -9.68 6.41
CA THR A 278 21.02 -9.08 6.54
C THR A 278 20.84 -7.89 5.59
N GLU A 279 21.80 -6.97 5.56
CA GLU A 279 21.76 -5.78 4.67
C GLU A 279 21.85 -6.16 3.21
N PHE A 280 22.69 -7.15 2.88
CA PHE A 280 22.81 -7.70 1.54
C PHE A 280 21.47 -8.29 1.07
N VAL A 281 20.83 -9.13 1.88
CA VAL A 281 19.52 -9.74 1.54
C VAL A 281 18.44 -8.67 1.46
N MET A 282 18.43 -7.70 2.38
CA MET A 282 17.49 -6.58 2.36
C MET A 282 17.61 -5.77 1.07
N ASN A 283 18.82 -5.32 0.71
CA ASN A 283 19.07 -4.57 -0.52
C ASN A 283 18.70 -5.38 -1.76
N ARG A 284 18.94 -6.69 -1.76
CA ARG A 284 18.56 -7.58 -2.85
C ARG A 284 17.05 -7.73 -2.98
N ILE A 285 16.32 -7.82 -1.87
CA ILE A 285 14.85 -7.84 -1.86
C ILE A 285 14.32 -6.52 -2.42
N LEU A 286 14.87 -5.38 -1.96
CA LEU A 286 14.48 -4.05 -2.41
C LEU A 286 14.71 -3.87 -3.93
N GLN A 287 15.87 -4.29 -4.43
CA GLN A 287 16.20 -4.27 -5.86
C GLN A 287 15.29 -5.18 -6.68
N LYS A 288 15.00 -6.40 -6.19
CA LYS A 288 14.11 -7.35 -6.87
C LYS A 288 12.65 -6.90 -6.90
N GLN A 289 12.23 -6.16 -5.89
CA GLN A 289 10.90 -5.56 -5.81
C GLN A 289 10.81 -4.24 -6.57
N GLU A 290 11.91 -3.78 -7.21
CA GLU A 290 12.04 -2.46 -7.85
C GLU A 290 11.63 -1.30 -6.92
N ALA A 291 11.65 -1.54 -5.61
CA ALA A 291 11.23 -0.59 -4.61
C ALA A 291 12.39 0.35 -4.34
N THR A 292 12.26 1.59 -4.79
CA THR A 292 13.22 2.65 -4.45
C THR A 292 12.76 3.35 -3.18
N PRO A 293 13.67 3.66 -2.25
CA PRO A 293 13.35 4.49 -1.10
C PRO A 293 12.62 5.78 -1.51
N GLU A 294 11.65 6.20 -0.70
CA GLU A 294 10.79 7.37 -0.96
C GLU A 294 11.58 8.63 -1.35
N TRP A 295 12.70 8.89 -0.69
CA TRP A 295 13.54 10.06 -0.99
C TRP A 295 14.18 9.98 -2.38
N ILE A 296 14.48 8.79 -2.91
CA ILE A 296 15.00 8.59 -4.28
C ILE A 296 13.90 8.83 -5.31
N GLN A 297 12.68 8.37 -5.04
CA GLN A 297 11.53 8.67 -5.90
C GLN A 297 11.30 10.18 -5.98
N LYS A 298 11.31 10.85 -4.83
CA LYS A 298 11.25 12.31 -4.76
C LYS A 298 12.42 12.99 -5.45
N GLN A 299 13.62 12.40 -5.38
CA GLN A 299 14.77 12.89 -6.12
C GLN A 299 14.50 12.91 -7.62
N HIS A 300 14.02 11.79 -8.18
CA HIS A 300 13.73 11.69 -9.61
C HIS A 300 12.61 12.65 -10.03
N SER A 301 11.55 12.73 -9.22
CA SER A 301 10.44 13.66 -9.47
C SER A 301 10.93 15.10 -9.49
N MET A 302 11.60 15.56 -8.43
CA MET A 302 12.14 16.92 -8.32
C MET A 302 13.16 17.21 -9.44
N GLN A 303 14.05 16.28 -9.76
CA GLN A 303 15.01 16.48 -10.87
C GLN A 303 14.32 16.58 -12.22
N SER A 304 13.26 15.81 -12.46
CA SER A 304 12.44 15.90 -13.66
C SER A 304 11.75 17.25 -13.75
N GLU A 305 11.11 17.71 -12.67
CA GLU A 305 10.44 19.01 -12.61
C GLU A 305 11.41 20.17 -12.85
N VAL A 306 12.60 20.14 -12.26
CA VAL A 306 13.65 21.16 -12.49
C VAL A 306 14.14 21.14 -13.94
N LYS A 307 14.33 19.95 -14.52
CA LYS A 307 14.73 19.82 -15.93
C LYS A 307 13.65 20.39 -16.87
N GLN A 308 12.38 20.05 -16.63
CA GLN A 308 11.24 20.56 -17.39
C GLN A 308 11.13 22.10 -17.28
N PHE A 309 11.28 22.65 -16.08
CA PHE A 309 11.30 24.10 -15.88
C PHE A 309 12.42 24.77 -16.69
N ARG A 310 13.64 24.25 -16.60
CA ARG A 310 14.79 24.79 -17.34
C ARG A 310 14.63 24.64 -18.85
N SER A 311 14.05 23.55 -19.34
CA SER A 311 13.79 23.39 -20.78
C SER A 311 12.73 24.36 -21.26
N GLN A 312 11.63 24.53 -20.53
CA GLN A 312 10.56 25.50 -20.85
C GLN A 312 11.10 26.93 -20.83
N LEU A 313 11.84 27.30 -19.79
CA LEU A 313 12.46 28.63 -19.67
C LEU A 313 13.37 28.93 -20.87
N ARG A 314 14.19 27.94 -21.28
CA ARG A 314 15.06 28.08 -22.45
C ARG A 314 14.29 28.15 -23.76
N GLU A 315 13.28 27.32 -23.93
CA GLU A 315 12.50 27.30 -25.17
C GLU A 315 11.72 28.60 -25.36
N ASN A 316 11.06 29.08 -24.30
CA ASN A 316 10.33 30.33 -24.31
C ASN A 316 11.24 31.51 -24.64
N TRP A 317 12.38 31.63 -23.94
CA TRP A 317 13.34 32.70 -24.23
C TRP A 317 13.95 32.59 -25.62
N ARG A 318 14.31 31.38 -26.07
CA ARG A 318 14.88 31.15 -27.41
C ARG A 318 13.90 31.60 -28.49
N ASN A 319 12.63 31.23 -28.36
CA ASN A 319 11.59 31.64 -29.31
C ASN A 319 11.42 33.15 -29.34
N HIS A 320 11.35 33.78 -28.16
CA HIS A 320 11.23 35.23 -28.05
C HIS A 320 12.46 35.96 -28.62
N ALA A 321 13.68 35.53 -28.27
CA ALA A 321 14.93 36.11 -28.76
C ALA A 321 15.05 36.04 -30.28
N VAL A 322 14.69 34.91 -30.90
CA VAL A 322 14.67 34.77 -32.37
C VAL A 322 13.64 35.72 -32.97
N LEU A 323 12.44 35.86 -32.38
CA LEU A 323 11.42 36.80 -32.85
C LEU A 323 11.91 38.25 -32.76
N MET A 324 12.58 38.64 -31.68
CA MET A 324 13.16 39.99 -31.55
C MET A 324 14.16 40.29 -32.66
N ILE A 325 15.08 39.36 -32.94
CA ILE A 325 16.10 39.54 -33.98
C ILE A 325 15.45 39.60 -35.38
N ARG A 326 14.44 38.78 -35.63
CA ARG A 326 13.68 38.77 -36.89
C ARG A 326 12.83 40.02 -37.07
N ALA A 327 12.21 40.53 -36.01
CA ALA A 327 11.39 41.74 -36.04
C ALA A 327 12.20 42.99 -36.41
N GLN A 328 13.50 43.00 -36.10
CA GLN A 328 14.43 44.05 -36.54
C GLN A 328 14.73 44.00 -38.05
N GLY A 329 14.37 42.91 -38.74
CA GLY A 329 14.58 42.73 -40.17
C GLY A 329 16.04 42.45 -40.58
N GLY A 330 16.28 42.46 -41.88
CA GLY A 330 17.60 42.25 -42.50
C GLY A 330 17.76 40.88 -43.18
N THR A 331 18.87 40.71 -43.89
CA THR A 331 19.26 39.45 -44.53
C THR A 331 19.59 38.37 -43.48
N LEU A 332 19.62 37.09 -43.87
CA LEU A 332 19.93 36.00 -42.94
C LEU A 332 21.31 36.18 -42.28
N GLU A 333 22.34 36.48 -43.07
CA GLU A 333 23.69 36.79 -42.58
C GLU A 333 23.72 37.99 -41.61
N GLU A 334 22.95 39.04 -41.86
CA GLU A 334 22.82 40.17 -40.93
C GLU A 334 22.17 39.77 -39.61
N GLN A 335 21.11 38.95 -39.64
CA GLN A 335 20.47 38.43 -38.43
C GLN A 335 21.43 37.57 -37.61
N VAL A 336 22.23 36.74 -38.28
CA VAL A 336 23.27 35.91 -37.64
C VAL A 336 24.39 36.77 -37.06
N ARG A 337 24.86 37.79 -37.79
CA ARG A 337 25.87 38.75 -37.29
C ARG A 337 25.35 39.49 -36.05
N ARG A 338 24.09 39.91 -36.06
CA ARG A 338 23.45 40.57 -34.92
C ARG A 338 23.31 39.63 -33.71
N ALA A 339 22.93 38.37 -33.95
CA ALA A 339 22.90 37.34 -32.90
C ALA A 339 24.28 37.12 -32.27
N ARG A 340 25.36 37.15 -33.06
CA ARG A 340 26.74 37.14 -32.56
C ARG A 340 27.06 38.39 -31.73
N GLY A 341 26.61 39.58 -32.15
CA GLY A 341 26.73 40.81 -31.38
C GLY A 341 26.01 40.76 -30.02
N TYR A 342 24.80 40.18 -29.98
CA TYR A 342 24.12 39.94 -28.70
C TYR A 342 24.86 38.94 -27.81
N ALA A 343 25.47 37.90 -28.40
CA ALA A 343 26.26 36.93 -27.65
C ALA A 343 27.51 37.56 -27.00
N THR A 344 28.18 38.47 -27.71
CA THR A 344 29.32 39.21 -27.13
C THR A 344 28.87 40.20 -26.05
N ALA A 345 27.74 40.88 -26.25
CA ALA A 345 27.14 41.75 -25.24
C ALA A 345 26.79 40.98 -23.94
N GLU A 346 26.19 39.80 -24.07
CA GLU A 346 25.87 38.92 -22.93
C GLU A 346 27.14 38.45 -22.21
N SER A 347 28.25 38.21 -22.93
CA SER A 347 29.51 37.78 -22.31
C SER A 347 30.13 38.88 -21.44
N LYS A 348 29.92 40.16 -21.81
CA LYS A 348 30.31 41.31 -21.00
C LYS A 348 29.47 41.43 -19.71
N HIS A 349 28.18 41.11 -19.77
CA HIS A 349 27.25 41.27 -18.65
C HIS A 349 27.24 40.04 -17.71
N ASN A 350 27.28 38.84 -18.27
CA ASN A 350 27.08 37.58 -17.56
C ASN A 350 28.40 36.87 -17.28
N LYS A 351 28.82 36.89 -16.00
CA LYS A 351 30.06 36.25 -15.54
C LYS A 351 30.11 34.75 -15.82
N LEU A 352 28.96 34.06 -15.85
CA LEU A 352 28.92 32.63 -16.16
C LEU A 352 29.35 32.38 -17.61
N LEU A 353 28.83 33.19 -18.53
CA LEU A 353 29.21 33.09 -19.93
C LEU A 353 30.68 33.46 -20.14
N GLN A 354 31.14 34.55 -19.51
CA GLN A 354 32.53 34.97 -19.53
C GLN A 354 33.47 33.84 -19.10
N SER A 355 33.18 33.17 -17.98
CA SER A 355 34.00 32.06 -17.48
C SER A 355 34.03 30.87 -18.45
N ARG A 356 32.90 30.56 -19.10
CA ARG A 356 32.79 29.45 -20.06
C ARG A 356 33.59 29.75 -21.34
N VAL A 357 33.52 30.98 -21.84
CA VAL A 357 34.31 31.42 -23.00
C VAL A 357 35.81 31.41 -22.70
N GLN A 358 36.22 31.83 -21.49
CA GLN A 358 37.62 31.78 -21.06
C GLN A 358 38.15 30.34 -20.96
N LEU A 359 37.37 29.42 -20.38
CA LEU A 359 37.69 27.99 -20.34
C LEU A 359 37.84 27.39 -21.75
N ALA A 360 36.93 27.73 -22.67
CA ALA A 360 37.03 27.27 -24.06
C ALA A 360 38.28 27.80 -24.78
N SER A 361 38.73 29.02 -24.45
CA SER A 361 39.95 29.60 -25.03
C SER A 361 41.25 29.02 -24.48
N SER A 362 41.25 28.40 -23.29
CA SER A 362 42.46 27.81 -22.69
C SER A 362 42.74 26.38 -23.16
N ASP A 363 41.75 25.68 -23.72
CA ASP A 363 41.89 24.29 -24.17
C ASP A 363 42.40 24.18 -25.63
N ASP A 364 42.48 25.31 -26.36
CA ASP A 364 42.80 25.36 -27.80
C ASP A 364 44.29 25.72 -28.07
N ASP A 365 45.21 25.00 -27.41
CA ASP A 365 46.67 25.15 -27.59
C ASP A 365 47.22 24.43 -28.86
N THR A 366 46.35 23.94 -29.75
CA THR A 366 46.77 23.40 -31.06
C THR A 366 46.51 24.39 -32.20
N ASN A 367 47.56 25.16 -32.50
CA ASN A 367 47.85 25.90 -33.72
C ASN A 367 47.04 25.51 -34.97
N THR A 368 45.79 25.97 -35.07
CA THR A 368 45.05 26.13 -36.33
C THR A 368 44.48 27.54 -36.33
N ALA A 369 45.36 28.52 -36.53
CA ALA A 369 44.97 29.86 -36.89
C ALA A 369 44.37 29.83 -38.30
N SER A 370 43.09 29.47 -38.40
CA SER A 370 42.29 29.79 -39.57
C SER A 370 41.80 31.23 -39.37
N PRO A 371 42.26 32.20 -40.17
CA PRO A 371 41.87 33.59 -40.03
C PRO A 371 40.46 33.73 -40.62
N ALA A 372 39.45 33.24 -39.90
CA ALA A 372 38.08 33.61 -40.16
C ALA A 372 37.97 35.09 -39.80
N THR A 373 37.99 35.91 -40.85
CA THR A 373 37.62 37.33 -40.93
C THR A 373 37.20 37.89 -39.58
N ALA A 374 37.99 38.81 -39.01
CA ALA A 374 37.56 39.63 -37.89
C ALA A 374 36.34 40.45 -38.34
N GLU A 375 35.17 39.83 -38.34
CA GLU A 375 33.91 40.47 -38.65
C GLU A 375 33.74 41.57 -37.62
N ILE A 376 33.60 42.80 -38.08
CA ILE A 376 33.29 43.95 -37.24
C ILE A 376 31.93 43.62 -36.61
N LEU A 377 31.94 43.19 -35.35
CA LEU A 377 30.74 42.89 -34.60
C LEU A 377 30.12 44.22 -34.15
N GLU A 378 28.84 44.41 -34.42
CA GLU A 378 28.08 45.56 -33.93
C GLU A 378 28.08 45.56 -32.39
N ASP A 379 28.37 46.72 -31.78
CA ASP A 379 28.28 46.89 -30.32
C ASP A 379 26.81 47.11 -29.96
N VAL A 380 26.10 46.01 -29.73
CA VAL A 380 24.66 45.99 -29.42
C VAL A 380 24.47 45.82 -27.91
N PRO A 381 23.46 46.45 -27.27
CA PRO A 381 23.12 46.17 -25.88
C PRO A 381 22.68 44.72 -25.67
N CYS A 382 22.72 44.24 -24.42
CA CYS A 382 22.24 42.90 -24.06
C CYS A 382 20.78 42.70 -24.50
N LEU A 383 20.47 41.52 -25.02
CA LEU A 383 19.13 41.20 -25.49
C LEU A 383 18.21 40.98 -24.28
N ARG A 384 17.49 42.03 -23.88
CA ARG A 384 16.56 42.02 -22.74
C ARG A 384 15.34 42.87 -23.09
N ASP A 385 14.16 42.25 -23.10
CA ASP A 385 12.89 42.98 -23.20
C ASP A 385 12.27 43.14 -21.80
N PRO A 386 12.17 44.36 -21.26
CA PRO A 386 11.52 44.62 -19.98
C PRO A 386 10.06 44.18 -19.92
N GLN A 387 9.32 44.25 -21.03
CA GLN A 387 7.89 43.93 -21.07
C GLN A 387 7.67 42.42 -20.97
N TYR A 388 8.40 41.64 -21.77
CA TYR A 388 8.42 40.19 -21.67
C TYR A 388 8.82 39.72 -20.27
N MET A 389 9.89 40.31 -19.72
CA MET A 389 10.35 39.97 -18.37
C MET A 389 9.29 40.24 -17.30
N ALA A 390 8.63 41.40 -17.33
CA ALA A 390 7.59 41.73 -16.38
C ALA A 390 6.43 40.73 -16.43
N THR A 391 6.04 40.31 -17.63
CA THR A 391 4.94 39.37 -17.86
C THR A 391 5.26 37.97 -17.37
N GLU A 392 6.44 37.44 -17.71
CA GLU A 392 6.81 36.05 -17.38
C GLU A 392 7.35 35.89 -15.94
N ARG A 393 7.76 37.00 -15.31
CA ARG A 393 8.35 36.99 -13.97
C ARG A 393 7.42 36.37 -12.91
N GLU A 394 6.14 36.72 -12.92
CA GLU A 394 5.19 36.19 -11.94
C GLU A 394 5.08 34.66 -12.03
N TYR A 395 5.02 34.14 -13.26
CA TYR A 395 4.99 32.71 -13.52
C TYR A 395 6.28 32.02 -13.02
N HIS A 396 7.44 32.57 -13.35
CA HIS A 396 8.73 31.99 -12.93
C HIS A 396 8.92 32.04 -11.41
N GLU A 397 8.54 33.13 -10.75
CA GLU A 397 8.60 33.24 -9.29
C GLU A 397 7.72 32.19 -8.61
N LEU A 398 6.48 32.01 -9.10
CA LEU A 398 5.57 30.98 -8.58
C LEU A 398 6.12 29.57 -8.82
N LYS A 399 6.66 29.30 -10.01
CA LYS A 399 7.23 27.99 -10.34
C LYS A 399 8.45 27.66 -9.48
N ILE A 400 9.32 28.64 -9.22
CA ILE A 400 10.48 28.47 -8.35
C ILE A 400 10.08 28.26 -6.89
N LYS A 401 9.06 28.97 -6.39
CA LYS A 401 8.51 28.71 -5.05
C LYS A 401 8.08 27.25 -4.91
N ARG A 402 7.30 26.74 -5.87
CA ARG A 402 6.88 25.32 -5.90
C ARG A 402 8.08 24.34 -5.98
N LEU A 403 9.07 24.62 -6.82
CA LEU A 403 10.27 23.78 -6.91
C LEU A 403 11.07 23.79 -5.60
N ASN A 404 11.17 24.94 -4.93
CA ASN A 404 11.85 25.06 -3.64
C ASN A 404 11.10 24.34 -2.52
N GLU A 405 9.76 24.32 -2.54
CA GLU A 405 8.95 23.49 -1.65
C GLU A 405 9.21 21.99 -1.89
N SER A 406 9.28 21.55 -3.16
CA SER A 406 9.63 20.18 -3.54
C SER A 406 11.03 19.80 -3.03
N ILE A 407 12.03 20.68 -3.24
CA ILE A 407 13.41 20.52 -2.73
C ILE A 407 13.44 20.45 -1.20
N ARG A 408 12.65 21.28 -0.51
CA ARG A 408 12.55 21.25 0.96
C ARG A 408 12.02 19.91 1.45
N SER A 409 10.95 19.41 0.82
CA SER A 409 10.34 18.12 1.15
C SER A 409 11.30 16.94 0.93
N TYR A 410 12.13 17.03 -0.12
CA TYR A 410 13.19 16.07 -0.42
C TYR A 410 14.33 16.15 0.61
N ASN A 411 14.84 17.35 0.91
CA ASN A 411 15.95 17.55 1.83
C ASN A 411 15.65 17.08 3.26
N LEU A 412 14.38 17.15 3.68
CA LEU A 412 13.94 16.64 4.99
C LEU A 412 14.08 15.11 5.09
N GLN A 413 13.95 14.41 3.96
CA GLN A 413 14.00 12.94 3.89
C GLN A 413 15.36 12.41 3.45
N ALA A 414 16.13 13.22 2.73
CA ALA A 414 17.41 12.82 2.17
C ALA A 414 18.55 12.90 3.19
N PRO A 415 19.54 12.00 3.12
CA PRO A 415 20.77 12.11 3.90
C PRO A 415 21.54 13.37 3.51
N GLN A 416 22.34 13.91 4.43
CA GLN A 416 23.00 15.23 4.28
C GLN A 416 23.80 15.39 2.99
N VAL A 417 24.54 14.34 2.56
CA VAL A 417 25.34 14.35 1.34
C VAL A 417 24.48 14.51 0.08
N SER A 418 23.23 14.05 0.12
CA SER A 418 22.31 14.06 -1.02
C SER A 418 21.42 15.30 -1.07
N GLN A 419 21.49 16.19 -0.08
CA GLN A 419 20.66 17.39 -0.02
C GLN A 419 20.98 18.36 -1.17
N ARG A 420 19.97 19.11 -1.62
CA ARG A 420 20.07 20.05 -2.75
C ARG A 420 19.83 21.49 -2.29
N PRO A 421 20.56 22.47 -2.84
CA PRO A 421 20.32 23.88 -2.53
C PRO A 421 19.01 24.36 -3.18
N TYR A 422 18.43 25.42 -2.60
CA TYR A 422 17.29 26.10 -3.20
C TYR A 422 17.67 26.84 -4.48
N LEU A 423 16.71 26.94 -5.40
CA LEU A 423 16.83 27.65 -6.66
C LEU A 423 16.56 29.14 -6.47
N ASN A 424 17.32 29.96 -7.20
CA ASN A 424 17.14 31.41 -7.26
C ASN A 424 16.79 31.80 -8.70
N LEU A 425 15.71 32.58 -8.87
CA LEU A 425 15.22 33.02 -10.18
C LEU A 425 16.30 33.69 -11.00
N GLN A 426 17.02 34.64 -10.41
CA GLN A 426 17.98 35.43 -11.16
C GLN A 426 19.11 34.55 -11.73
N ARG A 427 19.57 33.57 -10.93
CA ARG A 427 20.59 32.62 -11.37
C ARG A 427 20.11 31.71 -12.50
N GLU A 428 18.86 31.26 -12.45
CA GLU A 428 18.28 30.43 -13.51
C GLU A 428 18.07 31.24 -14.81
N LEU A 429 17.65 32.50 -14.70
CA LEU A 429 17.57 33.42 -15.85
C LEU A 429 18.95 33.70 -16.44
N ASP A 430 19.94 34.06 -15.62
CA ASP A 430 21.31 34.30 -16.10
C ASP A 430 21.90 33.06 -16.77
N SER A 431 21.65 31.86 -16.24
CA SER A 431 22.06 30.61 -16.90
C SER A 431 21.34 30.40 -18.23
N CYS A 432 20.04 30.68 -18.28
CA CYS A 432 19.23 30.58 -19.50
C CYS A 432 19.77 31.50 -20.61
N TYR A 433 20.06 32.75 -20.26
CA TYR A 433 20.60 33.74 -21.18
C TYR A 433 21.99 33.38 -21.69
N ALA A 434 22.88 32.90 -20.81
CA ALA A 434 24.20 32.42 -21.21
C ALA A 434 24.10 31.24 -22.19
N ASP A 435 23.26 30.23 -21.90
CA ASP A 435 23.12 29.05 -22.75
C ASP A 435 22.53 29.40 -24.13
N ILE A 436 21.56 30.33 -24.17
CA ILE A 436 20.90 30.70 -25.42
C ILE A 436 21.77 31.63 -26.25
N ALA A 437 22.48 32.58 -25.65
CA ALA A 437 23.41 33.46 -26.35
C ALA A 437 24.43 32.69 -27.20
N ILE A 438 24.94 31.57 -26.68
CA ILE A 438 25.89 30.70 -27.42
C ILE A 438 25.22 30.06 -28.65
N ASN A 439 23.99 29.56 -28.50
CA ASN A 439 23.31 28.76 -29.51
C ASN A 439 22.44 29.59 -30.48
N LEU A 440 22.19 30.87 -30.18
CA LEU A 440 21.31 31.75 -30.93
C LEU A 440 21.65 31.91 -32.43
N PRO A 441 22.93 32.12 -32.84
CA PRO A 441 23.24 32.28 -34.26
C PRO A 441 22.95 30.99 -35.06
N GLU A 442 23.27 29.82 -34.51
CA GLU A 442 22.99 28.55 -35.18
C GLU A 442 21.50 28.25 -35.23
N GLU A 443 20.75 28.57 -34.16
CA GLU A 443 19.29 28.42 -34.15
C GLU A 443 18.62 29.27 -35.25
N ILE A 444 19.11 30.49 -35.51
CA ILE A 444 18.58 31.34 -36.59
C ILE A 444 18.82 30.70 -37.95
N ARG A 445 20.05 30.18 -38.19
CA ARG A 445 20.37 29.45 -39.43
C ARG A 445 19.51 28.20 -39.58
N GLU A 446 19.40 27.40 -38.53
CA GLU A 446 18.57 26.19 -38.55
C GLU A 446 17.10 26.51 -38.82
N ARG A 447 16.53 27.53 -38.18
CA ARG A 447 15.12 27.92 -38.43
C ARG A 447 14.91 28.52 -39.82
N ALA A 448 15.92 29.14 -40.42
CA ALA A 448 15.86 29.57 -41.81
C ALA A 448 15.90 28.36 -42.76
N ASN A 449 16.78 27.39 -42.49
CA ASN A 449 16.94 26.17 -43.28
C ASN A 449 15.78 25.19 -43.14
N ARG A 450 15.08 25.16 -41.99
CA ARG A 450 13.92 24.30 -41.74
C ARG A 450 12.69 24.66 -42.59
N GLY A 451 12.70 25.82 -43.26
CA GLY A 451 11.58 26.28 -44.10
C GLY A 451 10.28 26.51 -43.30
N SER A 452 9.33 27.23 -43.88
CA SER A 452 7.98 27.38 -43.33
C SER A 452 7.26 26.02 -43.35
N THR A 453 7.49 25.19 -42.34
CA THR A 453 6.60 24.04 -42.11
C THR A 453 5.26 24.63 -41.64
N ASN A 454 4.20 24.40 -42.41
CA ASN A 454 2.86 24.92 -42.13
C ASN A 454 2.51 24.79 -40.63
N PRO A 455 2.02 25.85 -39.96
CA PRO A 455 1.71 25.85 -38.53
C PRO A 455 0.44 25.04 -38.17
N GLY A 456 0.17 23.96 -38.90
CA GLY A 456 -0.93 23.01 -38.67
C GLY A 456 -0.47 21.57 -38.41
N SER A 457 0.83 21.28 -38.41
CA SER A 457 1.35 19.94 -38.09
C SER A 457 2.20 19.97 -36.81
N PHE A 458 1.54 20.19 -35.67
CA PHE A 458 2.10 19.80 -34.39
C PHE A 458 2.00 18.27 -34.24
N SER A 459 2.90 17.55 -34.92
CA SER A 459 3.22 16.18 -34.53
C SER A 459 3.91 16.25 -33.17
N GLY A 460 3.16 15.97 -32.11
CA GLY A 460 3.68 15.89 -30.76
C GLY A 460 4.81 14.88 -30.68
N HIS A 461 6.05 15.36 -30.57
CA HIS A 461 7.21 14.55 -30.25
C HIS A 461 7.16 14.20 -28.75
N GLN A 462 6.24 13.33 -28.37
CA GLN A 462 6.34 12.62 -27.09
C GLN A 462 7.51 11.65 -27.19
N THR A 463 8.56 11.95 -26.44
CA THR A 463 9.62 11.03 -26.05
C THR A 463 9.00 9.73 -25.53
N ARG A 464 9.12 8.67 -26.33
CA ARG A 464 8.73 7.30 -26.00
C ARG A 464 9.46 6.80 -24.75
N LEU A 465 8.70 6.45 -23.72
CA LEU A 465 9.11 5.58 -22.62
C LEU A 465 7.88 4.74 -22.23
N GLY A 466 7.97 3.41 -22.41
CA GLY A 466 7.02 2.43 -21.85
C GLY A 466 5.80 2.11 -22.73
N GLY A 467 5.69 0.85 -23.14
CA GLY A 467 4.63 0.37 -24.02
C GLY A 467 3.27 0.21 -23.34
N PHE A 468 2.23 0.54 -24.10
CA PHE A 468 0.93 -0.10 -24.02
C PHE A 468 0.42 -0.16 -25.46
N SER A 469 0.28 -1.37 -26.01
CA SER A 469 -0.38 -1.55 -27.30
C SER A 469 -1.89 -1.41 -27.07
N SER A 470 -2.44 -0.22 -27.27
CA SER A 470 -3.87 -0.09 -27.49
C SER A 470 -4.16 -0.47 -28.94
N SER A 471 -4.93 -1.54 -29.07
CA SER A 471 -5.54 -2.06 -30.28
C SER A 471 -6.04 -0.97 -31.23
N SER A 472 -5.82 -1.22 -32.52
CA SER A 472 -6.54 -0.68 -33.67
C SER A 472 -7.98 -0.25 -33.35
N GLY A 473 -8.26 1.05 -33.47
CA GLY A 473 -9.60 1.64 -33.38
C GLY A 473 -9.58 3.07 -33.93
N SER A 474 -10.14 3.23 -35.14
CA SER A 474 -10.57 4.47 -35.83
C SER A 474 -9.68 5.72 -35.73
N THR A 475 -8.98 6.03 -36.83
CA THR A 475 -8.49 7.37 -37.14
C THR A 475 -9.66 8.28 -37.54
N HIS A 476 -10.30 8.94 -36.57
CA HIS A 476 -11.11 10.11 -36.86
C HIS A 476 -10.20 11.33 -36.98
N GLU A 477 -10.00 11.81 -38.20
CA GLU A 477 -9.39 13.11 -38.49
C GLU A 477 -10.39 14.20 -38.06
N ALA A 478 -10.24 14.71 -36.84
CA ALA A 478 -11.07 15.80 -36.33
C ALA A 478 -10.63 17.12 -36.96
N ARG A 479 -11.37 17.59 -37.98
CA ARG A 479 -11.25 18.95 -38.51
C ARG A 479 -11.91 19.91 -37.53
N ILE A 480 -11.09 20.73 -36.87
CA ILE A 480 -11.55 21.81 -35.99
C ILE A 480 -11.96 22.96 -36.91
N TYR A 481 -13.23 23.30 -36.94
CA TYR A 481 -13.72 24.54 -37.55
C TYR A 481 -13.75 25.60 -36.47
N ASP A 482 -13.22 26.79 -36.76
CA ASP A 482 -13.43 27.96 -35.90
C ASP A 482 -14.93 28.32 -35.98
N GLU A 483 -15.69 28.06 -34.92
CA GLU A 483 -17.09 28.46 -34.86
C GLU A 483 -17.21 29.98 -34.78
N ASP A 484 -18.10 30.57 -35.58
CA ASP A 484 -18.48 31.98 -35.51
C ASP A 484 -18.86 32.35 -34.06
N SER A 485 -18.19 33.36 -33.48
CA SER A 485 -18.44 33.85 -32.11
C SER A 485 -19.89 34.26 -31.82
N SER A 486 -20.74 34.36 -32.85
CA SER A 486 -22.16 34.68 -32.75
C SER A 486 -23.06 33.49 -32.42
N LYS A 487 -22.57 32.25 -32.48
CA LYS A 487 -23.34 31.01 -32.23
C LYS A 487 -22.97 30.28 -30.93
N GLY A 488 -22.09 30.85 -30.11
CA GLY A 488 -21.76 30.26 -28.81
C GLY A 488 -22.95 30.28 -27.85
N TYR A 489 -23.50 29.11 -27.56
CA TYR A 489 -24.52 28.94 -26.53
C TYR A 489 -23.90 29.30 -25.16
N GLY A 490 -24.26 30.48 -24.64
CA GLY A 490 -23.63 31.04 -23.46
C GLY A 490 -24.22 30.52 -22.15
N PHE A 491 -23.43 30.53 -21.08
CA PHE A 491 -23.86 30.15 -19.73
C PHE A 491 -25.14 30.88 -19.27
N LYS A 492 -25.35 32.13 -19.74
CA LYS A 492 -26.59 32.89 -19.50
C LYS A 492 -27.81 32.34 -20.23
N GLN A 493 -27.65 31.80 -21.44
CA GLN A 493 -28.74 31.16 -22.18
C GLN A 493 -29.06 29.80 -21.57
N MET A 494 -28.03 29.03 -21.19
CA MET A 494 -28.20 27.78 -20.44
C MET A 494 -28.98 28.00 -19.15
N TRP A 495 -28.63 29.01 -18.34
CA TRP A 495 -29.35 29.31 -17.11
C TRP A 495 -30.78 29.80 -17.33
N ARG A 496 -31.05 30.47 -18.45
CA ARG A 496 -32.39 30.95 -18.80
C ARG A 496 -33.30 29.82 -19.26
N ASP A 497 -32.79 28.83 -19.99
CA ASP A 497 -33.54 27.63 -20.39
C ASP A 497 -33.78 26.67 -19.23
N LEU A 498 -32.91 26.65 -18.22
CA LEU A 498 -33.03 25.75 -17.08
C LEU A 498 -34.08 26.20 -16.05
N TRP A 499 -34.50 27.47 -16.11
CA TRP A 499 -35.44 28.08 -15.16
C TRP A 499 -36.68 28.73 -15.81
N ASN A 500 -36.88 28.55 -17.12
CA ASN A 500 -38.12 28.94 -17.81
C ASN A 500 -39.03 27.74 -18.08
#